data_AF-A0A847B187-F1
#
_entry.id   AF-A0A847B187-F1
#
_cell.length_a   1.000
_cell.length_b   1.000
_cell.length_c   1.000
_cell.angle_alpha   90.00
_cell.angle_beta   90.00
_cell.angle_gamma   90.00
#
_symmetry.space_group_name_H-M   'P 1'
#
loop_
_entity.id
_entity.type
_entity.pdbx_description
1 polymer ?
#
loop_
_entity_poly.entity_id
_entity_poly.type
_entity_poly.pdbx_seq_one_letter_code
_entity_poly.pdbx_strand_id
1 'polypeptide(L)'
;TGGSILTHEHFQGGRHVFPMMKAKDAFVIPNSKYPGIKLTYLDFYNSAFRLVGKDEQEILDLAMHINDVWQKFEDQSAGLLASSGGERHASLTSIVTKKGEDYTLYLILRNNRCDETYPDGIFHAHPEHHHIKKEGIGLIEAMGLFILPPRLKRQSALISKILARDIPADEYLAEHPDLEQFVSMINELKKRRGENVEELVRDAISEVCRNILDNTSVFKKDEVGKKALARFIKALEVN
;
A
#
# COMPACT_ATOMS: atom_id res chain seq x y z
N THR A 1 -14.99 -18.60 24.43
CA THR A 1 -16.21 -19.03 23.70
C THR A 1 -16.16 -18.40 22.31
N GLY A 2 -16.29 -19.20 21.25
CA GLY A 2 -16.45 -18.70 19.87
C GLY A 2 -15.17 -18.55 19.06
N GLY A 3 -14.36 -19.62 18.92
CA GLY A 3 -13.35 -19.73 17.86
C GLY A 3 -14.05 -19.85 16.50
N SER A 4 -14.49 -18.71 15.97
CA SER A 4 -14.96 -18.59 14.59
C SER A 4 -13.77 -18.46 13.67
N ILE A 5 -13.85 -19.14 12.54
CA ILE A 5 -12.86 -19.36 11.49
C ILE A 5 -12.47 -18.06 10.73
N LEU A 6 -12.66 -16.88 11.33
CA LEU A 6 -12.39 -15.54 10.78
C LEU A 6 -11.29 -14.77 11.54
N THR A 7 -10.60 -15.40 12.48
CA THR A 7 -9.31 -14.90 12.99
C THR A 7 -8.20 -15.52 12.14
N HIS A 8 -8.07 -15.04 10.90
CA HIS A 8 -6.92 -15.42 10.07
C HIS A 8 -5.67 -14.71 10.60
N GLU A 9 -5.03 -15.32 11.60
CA GLU A 9 -3.64 -15.02 11.92
C GLU A 9 -2.78 -15.48 10.73
N HIS A 10 -2.41 -14.54 9.87
CA HIS A 10 -1.50 -14.81 8.77
C HIS A 10 -0.06 -14.89 9.28
N PHE A 11 0.34 -16.06 9.76
CA PHE A 11 1.76 -16.34 10.02
C PHE A 11 2.49 -16.54 8.69
N GLN A 12 3.26 -15.53 8.31
CA GLN A 12 4.31 -15.71 7.31
C GLN A 12 5.54 -16.26 8.02
N GLY A 13 6.27 -17.19 7.39
CA GLY A 13 7.41 -17.91 7.99
C GLY A 13 8.62 -17.04 8.40
N GLY A 14 8.46 -15.72 8.53
CA GLY A 14 9.31 -14.78 9.26
C GLY A 14 10.67 -14.47 8.61
N ARG A 15 11.09 -15.23 7.59
CA ARG A 15 12.43 -15.08 6.98
C ARG A 15 12.52 -14.02 5.88
N HIS A 16 11.40 -13.62 5.27
CA HIS A 16 11.44 -12.65 4.18
C HIS A 16 11.50 -11.22 4.71
N VAL A 17 12.46 -10.43 4.23
CA VAL A 17 12.58 -9.00 4.55
C VAL A 17 11.91 -8.18 3.46
N PHE A 18 10.69 -7.72 3.74
CA PHE A 18 9.89 -6.93 2.81
C PHE A 18 10.46 -5.51 2.61
N PRO A 19 10.14 -4.83 1.49
CA PRO A 19 10.52 -3.44 1.25
C PRO A 19 10.15 -2.48 2.39
N MET A 20 8.95 -2.57 2.96
CA MET A 20 8.55 -1.74 4.11
C MET A 20 9.48 -1.92 5.32
N MET A 21 10.00 -3.13 5.57
CA MET A 21 10.91 -3.37 6.69
C MET A 21 12.28 -2.69 6.50
N LYS A 22 12.61 -2.32 5.27
CA LYS A 22 13.81 -1.56 4.89
C LYS A 22 13.55 -0.05 4.83
N ALA A 23 12.29 0.38 4.98
CA ALA A 23 11.91 1.79 4.91
C ALA A 23 12.58 2.60 6.02
N LYS A 24 12.97 3.82 5.66
CA LYS A 24 13.52 4.80 6.59
C LYS A 24 12.42 5.40 7.43
N ASP A 25 12.80 6.02 8.54
CA ASP A 25 11.92 6.91 9.27
C ASP A 25 11.70 8.16 8.41
N ALA A 26 10.44 8.53 8.14
CA ALA A 26 10.13 9.86 7.63
C ALA A 26 10.38 10.88 8.75
N PHE A 27 9.88 10.58 9.95
CA PHE A 27 10.18 11.31 11.18
C PHE A 27 9.81 10.48 12.42
N VAL A 28 10.41 10.83 13.55
CA VAL A 28 10.09 10.27 14.87
C VAL A 28 8.97 11.11 15.49
N ILE A 29 7.98 10.46 16.09
CA ILE A 29 6.88 11.12 16.80
C ILE A 29 7.26 11.13 18.29
N PRO A 30 7.34 12.31 18.93
CA PRO A 30 7.53 12.39 20.37
C PRO A 30 6.45 11.60 21.12
N ASN A 31 6.88 10.78 22.07
CA ASN A 31 6.05 9.79 22.75
C ASN A 31 6.46 9.71 24.22
N SER A 32 5.97 10.64 25.04
CA SER A 32 6.26 10.70 26.47
C SER A 32 5.40 9.73 27.28
N LYS A 33 4.21 9.39 26.76
CA LYS A 33 3.26 8.47 27.39
C LYS A 33 3.76 7.03 27.42
N TYR A 34 4.52 6.61 26.41
CA TYR A 34 5.12 5.28 26.32
C TYR A 34 6.64 5.41 26.06
N PRO A 35 7.43 5.79 27.08
CA PRO A 35 8.83 6.17 26.93
C PRO A 35 9.74 5.03 26.48
N GLY A 36 9.34 3.76 26.63
CA GLY A 36 10.09 2.60 26.16
C GLY A 36 9.97 2.34 24.65
N ILE A 37 9.12 3.09 23.95
CA ILE A 37 8.79 2.86 22.54
C ILE A 37 9.21 4.03 21.65
N LYS A 38 10.06 3.71 20.67
CA LYS A 38 10.29 4.59 19.53
C LYS A 38 9.11 4.50 18.56
N LEU A 39 8.28 5.54 18.52
CA LEU A 39 7.18 5.71 17.57
C LEU A 39 7.64 6.52 16.35
N THR A 40 7.44 5.98 15.15
CA THR A 40 7.87 6.62 13.90
C THR A 40 6.79 6.55 12.84
N TYR A 41 6.73 7.57 11.98
CA TYR A 41 6.04 7.47 10.70
C TYR A 41 7.06 7.08 9.62
N LEU A 42 6.72 6.13 8.75
CA LEU A 42 7.66 5.58 7.77
C LEU A 42 7.69 6.42 6.49
N ASP A 43 8.89 6.52 5.90
CA ASP A 43 9.07 6.98 4.51
C ASP A 43 8.73 5.81 3.57
N PHE A 44 7.43 5.61 3.36
CA PHE A 44 6.87 4.54 2.55
C PHE A 44 5.64 5.04 1.77
N TYR A 45 5.15 4.24 0.82
CA TYR A 45 4.01 4.61 -0.02
C TYR A 45 2.71 4.72 0.79
N ASN A 46 2.36 3.66 1.54
CA ASN A 46 1.21 3.67 2.43
C ASN A 46 1.46 4.47 3.72
N SER A 47 0.37 4.93 4.34
CA SER A 47 0.41 5.54 5.66
C SER A 47 0.70 4.49 6.73
N ALA A 48 1.96 4.43 7.16
CA ALA A 48 2.43 3.39 8.06
C ALA A 48 3.25 3.95 9.23
N PHE A 49 2.98 3.43 10.42
CA PHE A 49 3.73 3.69 11.63
C PHE A 49 4.63 2.49 11.95
N ARG A 50 5.76 2.75 12.59
CA ARG A 50 6.63 1.72 13.17
C ARG A 50 6.88 2.02 14.63
N LEU A 51 6.58 1.03 15.48
CA LEU A 51 6.81 1.02 16.92
C LEU A 51 7.96 0.05 17.19
N VAL A 52 8.98 0.49 17.92
CA VAL A 52 10.11 -0.35 18.33
C VAL A 52 10.33 -0.22 19.83
N GLY A 53 10.37 -1.33 20.54
CA GLY A 53 10.59 -1.37 21.99
C GLY A 53 10.85 -2.80 22.48
N LYS A 54 11.21 -2.93 23.76
CA LYS A 54 11.51 -4.23 24.40
C LYS A 54 10.32 -4.82 25.16
N ASP A 55 9.43 -3.95 25.65
CA ASP A 55 8.25 -4.34 26.39
C ASP A 55 7.09 -4.63 25.43
N GLU A 56 6.67 -5.89 25.39
CA GLU A 56 5.57 -6.36 24.56
C GLU A 56 4.23 -5.71 24.94
N GLN A 57 3.99 -5.52 26.24
CA GLN A 57 2.74 -4.96 26.74
C GLN A 57 2.67 -3.47 26.41
N GLU A 58 3.76 -2.72 26.60
CA GLU A 58 3.80 -1.31 26.25
C GLU A 58 3.52 -1.11 24.74
N ILE A 59 4.11 -1.96 23.88
CA ILE A 59 3.89 -1.91 22.42
C ILE A 59 2.44 -2.21 22.07
N LEU A 60 1.85 -3.22 22.70
CA LEU A 60 0.46 -3.58 22.50
C LEU A 60 -0.47 -2.43 22.92
N ASP A 61 -0.22 -1.81 24.07
CA ASP A 61 -1.02 -0.70 24.59
C ASP A 61 -0.98 0.50 23.65
N LEU A 62 0.21 0.90 23.16
CA LEU A 62 0.32 1.99 22.20
C LEU A 62 -0.33 1.64 20.85
N ALA A 63 -0.19 0.40 20.37
CA ALA A 63 -0.82 -0.04 19.13
C ALA A 63 -2.35 -0.05 19.21
N MET A 64 -2.90 -0.51 20.35
CA MET A 64 -4.33 -0.45 20.63
C MET A 64 -4.82 1.00 20.72
N HIS A 65 -4.07 1.88 21.38
CA HIS A 65 -4.39 3.31 21.45
C HIS A 65 -4.43 3.95 20.05
N ILE A 66 -3.41 3.71 19.21
CA ILE A 66 -3.38 4.19 17.81
C ILE A 66 -4.60 3.66 17.03
N ASN A 67 -4.89 2.37 17.17
CA ASN A 67 -6.03 1.74 16.51
C ASN A 67 -7.34 2.41 16.95
N ASP A 68 -7.56 2.62 18.25
CA ASP A 68 -8.77 3.22 18.82
C ASP A 68 -9.00 4.66 18.37
N VAL A 69 -7.93 5.47 18.29
CA VAL A 69 -8.00 6.81 17.71
C VAL A 69 -8.32 6.73 16.22
N TRP A 70 -7.66 5.83 15.48
CA TRP A 70 -7.89 5.64 14.04
C TRP A 70 -9.33 5.24 13.72
N GLN A 71 -9.97 4.38 14.52
CA GLN A 71 -11.35 3.95 14.27
C GLN A 71 -12.37 5.10 14.35
N LYS A 72 -11.99 6.23 14.96
CA LYS A 72 -12.85 7.38 15.21
C LYS A 72 -12.40 8.62 14.45
N PHE A 73 -11.23 8.56 13.82
CA PHE A 73 -10.64 9.71 13.16
C PHE A 73 -11.37 9.99 11.85
N GLU A 74 -11.77 11.25 11.68
CA GLU A 74 -12.41 11.73 10.46
C GLU A 74 -11.69 12.98 9.97
N ASP A 75 -11.56 13.06 8.65
CA ASP A 75 -10.98 14.20 7.97
C ASP A 75 -11.55 14.28 6.56
N GLN A 76 -12.66 15.02 6.43
CA GLN A 76 -13.35 15.17 5.15
C GLN A 76 -12.45 15.76 4.06
N SER A 77 -11.48 16.61 4.43
CA SER A 77 -10.55 17.19 3.45
C SER A 77 -9.67 16.13 2.80
N ALA A 78 -9.29 15.09 3.54
CA ALA A 78 -8.55 13.93 3.04
C ALA A 78 -9.47 12.77 2.60
N GLY A 79 -10.79 12.99 2.52
CA GLY A 79 -11.76 11.95 2.17
C GLY A 79 -11.90 10.84 3.22
N LEU A 80 -11.48 11.09 4.47
CA LEU A 80 -11.52 10.12 5.56
C LEU A 80 -12.80 10.27 6.37
N LEU A 81 -13.57 9.18 6.45
CA LEU A 81 -14.65 9.00 7.42
C LEU A 81 -14.38 7.72 8.19
N ALA A 82 -14.74 7.73 9.47
CA ALA A 82 -14.61 6.55 10.33
C ALA A 82 -15.70 5.52 9.99
N SER A 83 -16.90 6.00 9.69
CA SER A 83 -18.06 5.19 9.33
C SER A 83 -19.08 6.00 8.52
N SER A 84 -19.87 5.34 7.67
CA SER A 84 -21.04 5.92 7.02
C SER A 84 -22.08 4.83 6.73
N GLY A 85 -23.37 5.18 6.76
CA GLY A 85 -24.44 4.22 6.46
C GLY A 85 -24.51 3.00 7.42
N GLY A 86 -23.93 3.10 8.61
CA GLY A 86 -23.80 1.98 9.56
C GLY A 86 -22.59 1.07 9.31
N GLU A 87 -21.81 1.31 8.25
CA GLU A 87 -20.59 0.58 7.95
C GLU A 87 -19.37 1.33 8.48
N ARG A 88 -18.44 0.58 9.08
CA ARG A 88 -17.15 1.11 9.53
C ARG A 88 -16.13 1.05 8.40
N HIS A 89 -15.40 2.14 8.20
CA HIS A 89 -14.39 2.23 7.15
C HIS A 89 -12.95 2.10 7.62
N ALA A 90 -12.63 2.70 8.76
CA ALA A 90 -11.28 2.70 9.29
C ALA A 90 -10.88 1.31 9.81
N SER A 91 -9.81 0.76 9.23
CA SER A 91 -9.18 -0.50 9.64
C SER A 91 -7.68 -0.34 9.72
N LEU A 92 -7.02 -1.27 10.40
CA LEU A 92 -5.57 -1.23 10.62
C LEU A 92 -4.99 -2.61 10.35
N THR A 93 -3.87 -2.66 9.64
CA THR A 93 -3.08 -3.87 9.46
C THR A 93 -1.85 -3.81 10.34
N SER A 94 -1.66 -4.82 11.18
CA SER A 94 -0.50 -4.96 12.04
C SER A 94 0.44 -6.04 11.49
N ILE A 95 1.74 -5.76 11.53
CA ILE A 95 2.79 -6.75 11.24
C ILE A 95 3.83 -6.69 12.35
N VAL A 96 4.01 -7.79 13.05
CA VAL A 96 5.00 -7.88 14.13
C VAL A 96 6.23 -8.66 13.68
N THR A 97 7.39 -8.19 14.09
CA THR A 97 8.66 -8.91 13.99
C THR A 97 9.41 -8.79 15.30
N LYS A 98 10.24 -9.78 15.62
CA LYS A 98 11.12 -9.75 16.80
C LYS A 98 12.56 -9.98 16.34
N LYS A 99 13.47 -9.11 16.76
CA LYS A 99 14.90 -9.22 16.46
C LYS A 99 15.69 -9.07 17.76
N GLY A 100 16.22 -10.18 18.27
CA GLY A 100 16.80 -10.20 19.60
C GLY A 100 15.74 -9.91 20.66
N GLU A 101 15.98 -8.88 21.46
CA GLU A 101 15.04 -8.41 22.50
C GLU A 101 14.00 -7.42 21.98
N ASP A 102 14.26 -6.79 20.82
CA ASP A 102 13.40 -5.73 20.30
C ASP A 102 12.24 -6.33 19.51
N TYR A 103 11.03 -5.90 19.87
CA TYR A 103 9.84 -6.06 19.08
C TYR A 103 9.70 -4.87 18.14
N THR A 104 9.34 -5.13 16.89
CA THR A 104 9.01 -4.11 15.90
C THR A 104 7.63 -4.39 15.35
N LEU A 105 6.72 -3.44 15.53
CA LEU A 105 5.35 -3.50 15.03
C LEU A 105 5.16 -2.43 13.95
N TYR A 106 4.74 -2.87 12.77
CA TYR A 106 4.32 -2.02 11.67
C TYR A 106 2.80 -1.91 11.68
N LEU A 107 2.28 -0.68 11.65
CA LEU A 107 0.84 -0.41 11.63
C LEU A 107 0.52 0.35 10.35
N ILE A 108 -0.16 -0.30 9.41
CA ILE A 108 -0.61 0.31 8.15
C ILE A 108 -2.06 0.73 8.32
N LEU A 109 -2.32 2.03 8.20
CA LEU A 109 -3.68 2.57 8.25
C LEU A 109 -4.41 2.28 6.93
N ARG A 110 -5.65 1.82 7.03
CA ARG A 110 -6.52 1.50 5.90
C ARG A 110 -7.88 2.13 6.08
N ASN A 111 -8.52 2.44 4.95
CA ASN A 111 -9.89 2.92 4.92
C ASN A 111 -10.56 2.37 3.65
N ASN A 112 -11.73 1.74 3.77
CA ASN A 112 -12.42 1.12 2.62
C ASN A 112 -13.53 2.01 2.04
N ARG A 113 -13.55 3.30 2.38
CA ARG A 113 -14.58 4.23 1.90
C ARG A 113 -14.58 4.32 0.38
N CYS A 114 -15.77 4.30 -0.19
CA CYS A 114 -16.04 4.53 -1.62
C CYS A 114 -16.72 5.89 -1.82
N ASP A 115 -16.71 6.37 -3.06
CA ASP A 115 -17.55 7.48 -3.51
C ASP A 115 -17.99 7.27 -4.96
N GLU A 116 -18.72 8.24 -5.53
CA GLU A 116 -19.19 8.17 -6.93
C GLU A 116 -18.04 8.13 -7.95
N THR A 117 -16.88 8.70 -7.61
CA THR A 117 -15.70 8.71 -8.50
C THR A 117 -14.97 7.36 -8.43
N TYR A 118 -14.85 6.80 -7.22
CA TYR A 118 -14.20 5.53 -6.94
C TYR A 118 -15.17 4.57 -6.24
N PRO A 119 -16.06 3.91 -6.99
CA PRO A 119 -17.04 2.97 -6.42
C PRO A 119 -16.38 1.73 -5.80
N ASP A 120 -15.19 1.36 -6.28
CA ASP A 120 -14.38 0.26 -5.75
C ASP A 120 -13.50 0.67 -4.55
N GLY A 121 -13.52 1.96 -4.17
CA GLY A 121 -12.80 2.49 -3.01
C GLY A 121 -11.84 3.62 -3.34
N ILE A 122 -11.89 4.69 -2.54
CA ILE A 122 -11.02 5.86 -2.64
C ILE A 122 -9.56 5.48 -2.38
N PHE A 123 -9.34 4.52 -1.46
CA PHE A 123 -8.02 4.03 -1.06
C PHE A 123 -7.71 2.63 -1.64
N HIS A 124 -7.98 2.47 -2.93
CA HIS A 124 -7.88 1.20 -3.65
C HIS A 124 -7.05 1.34 -4.93
N ALA A 125 -6.81 0.22 -5.63
CA ALA A 125 -6.35 0.28 -7.02
C ALA A 125 -7.42 0.95 -7.89
N HIS A 126 -7.08 2.10 -8.48
CA HIS A 126 -7.98 2.91 -9.30
C HIS A 126 -8.05 2.38 -10.75
N PRO A 127 -9.12 2.70 -11.51
CA PRO A 127 -9.39 2.13 -12.83
C PRO A 127 -8.21 2.18 -13.82
N GLU A 128 -7.43 3.25 -13.82
CA GLU A 128 -6.26 3.43 -14.67
C GLU A 128 -5.16 2.37 -14.44
N HIS A 129 -5.16 1.68 -13.30
CA HIS A 129 -4.18 0.67 -12.94
C HIS A 129 -4.70 -0.77 -13.05
N HIS A 130 -5.98 -0.96 -13.40
CA HIS A 130 -6.62 -2.29 -13.46
C HIS A 130 -6.01 -3.22 -14.50
N HIS A 131 -5.37 -2.66 -15.53
CA HIS A 131 -4.59 -3.43 -16.51
C HIS A 131 -3.45 -4.21 -15.86
N ILE A 132 -2.89 -3.75 -14.72
CA ILE A 132 -1.93 -4.48 -13.90
C ILE A 132 -2.62 -5.23 -12.75
N LYS A 133 -3.41 -4.53 -11.95
CA LYS A 133 -4.02 -5.08 -10.73
C LYS A 133 -5.37 -4.43 -10.48
N LYS A 134 -6.42 -5.24 -10.44
CA LYS A 134 -7.78 -4.78 -10.13
C LYS A 134 -8.20 -5.14 -8.71
N GLU A 135 -7.78 -6.29 -8.19
CA GLU A 135 -8.18 -6.71 -6.85
C GLU A 135 -7.42 -5.91 -5.78
N GLY A 136 -8.00 -5.80 -4.58
CA GLY A 136 -7.40 -5.07 -3.47
C GLY A 136 -6.00 -5.55 -3.12
N ILE A 137 -5.21 -4.63 -2.55
CA ILE A 137 -3.86 -4.94 -2.09
C ILE A 137 -3.92 -5.69 -0.74
N GLY A 138 -3.41 -6.92 -0.76
CA GLY A 138 -3.24 -7.74 0.43
C GLY A 138 -2.09 -7.23 1.31
N LEU A 139 -1.78 -8.03 2.33
CA LEU A 139 -0.70 -7.71 3.27
C LEU A 139 0.67 -7.62 2.57
N ILE A 140 1.00 -8.61 1.72
CA ILE A 140 2.29 -8.71 1.04
C ILE A 140 2.52 -7.50 0.11
N GLU A 141 1.48 -7.13 -0.65
CA GLU A 141 1.54 -5.98 -1.55
C GLU A 141 1.67 -4.67 -0.78
N ALA A 142 0.90 -4.48 0.30
CA ALA A 142 1.04 -3.31 1.17
C ALA A 142 2.43 -3.20 1.80
N MET A 143 3.15 -4.31 1.99
CA MET A 143 4.55 -4.30 2.43
C MET A 143 5.57 -4.07 1.30
N GLY A 144 5.10 -3.92 0.06
CA GLY A 144 5.87 -3.54 -1.12
C GLY A 144 6.23 -4.69 -2.07
N LEU A 145 5.73 -5.91 -1.86
CA LEU A 145 5.96 -7.04 -2.76
C LEU A 145 4.65 -7.43 -3.46
N PHE A 146 4.52 -7.08 -4.74
CA PHE A 146 3.28 -7.32 -5.49
C PHE A 146 3.11 -8.76 -5.93
N ILE A 147 1.90 -9.30 -5.70
CA ILE A 147 1.47 -10.58 -6.27
C ILE A 147 0.64 -10.28 -7.52
N LEU A 148 1.26 -10.50 -8.67
CA LEU A 148 0.69 -10.13 -9.96
C LEU A 148 -0.20 -11.23 -10.55
N PRO A 149 -1.29 -10.88 -11.25
CA PRO A 149 -2.13 -11.86 -11.95
C PRO A 149 -1.33 -12.73 -12.93
N PRO A 150 -1.57 -14.05 -13.02
CA PRO A 150 -0.83 -14.95 -13.91
C PRO A 150 -0.81 -14.52 -15.38
N ARG A 151 -1.87 -13.84 -15.85
CA ARG A 151 -1.95 -13.28 -17.20
C ARG A 151 -0.82 -12.32 -17.53
N LEU A 152 -0.32 -11.56 -16.55
CA LEU A 152 0.73 -10.56 -16.77
C LEU A 152 2.04 -11.20 -17.20
N LYS A 153 2.30 -12.46 -16.85
CA LYS A 153 3.49 -13.18 -17.32
C LYS A 153 3.50 -13.34 -18.84
N ARG A 154 2.37 -13.69 -19.44
CA ARG A 154 2.24 -13.79 -20.90
C ARG A 154 2.24 -12.40 -21.53
N GLN A 155 1.47 -11.47 -20.97
CA GLN A 155 1.31 -10.12 -21.51
C GLN A 155 2.63 -9.35 -21.51
N SER A 156 3.43 -9.39 -20.44
CA SER A 156 4.73 -8.71 -20.38
C SER A 156 5.74 -9.28 -21.38
N ALA A 157 5.74 -10.61 -21.59
CA ALA A 157 6.57 -11.25 -22.60
C ALA A 157 6.18 -10.84 -24.03
N LEU A 158 4.88 -10.71 -24.31
CA LEU A 158 4.40 -10.21 -25.60
C LEU A 158 4.73 -8.74 -25.82
N ILE A 159 4.51 -7.90 -24.81
CA ILE A 159 4.89 -6.49 -24.84
C ILE A 159 6.39 -6.34 -25.12
N SER A 160 7.22 -7.19 -24.51
CA SER A 160 8.66 -7.17 -24.76
C SER A 160 8.99 -7.53 -26.22
N LYS A 161 8.29 -8.50 -26.83
CA LYS A 161 8.45 -8.82 -28.25
C LYS A 161 7.99 -7.68 -29.16
N ILE A 162 6.85 -7.06 -28.83
CA ILE A 162 6.28 -5.92 -29.57
C ILE A 162 7.29 -4.76 -29.57
N LEU A 163 7.89 -4.44 -28.43
CA LEU A 163 8.88 -3.38 -28.31
C LEU A 163 10.18 -3.70 -29.05
N ALA A 164 10.68 -4.93 -28.94
CA ALA A 164 11.93 -5.35 -29.59
C ALA A 164 11.85 -5.34 -31.12
N ARG A 165 10.67 -5.63 -31.68
CA ARG A 165 10.44 -5.66 -33.14
C ARG A 165 9.72 -4.43 -33.67
N ASP A 166 9.36 -3.50 -32.79
CA ASP A 166 8.58 -2.30 -33.09
C ASP A 166 7.26 -2.60 -33.82
N ILE A 167 6.54 -3.63 -33.38
CA ILE A 167 5.29 -4.09 -34.01
C ILE A 167 4.22 -2.98 -33.91
N PRO A 168 3.53 -2.61 -34.99
CA PRO A 168 2.41 -1.67 -34.99
C PRO A 168 1.22 -2.14 -34.14
N ALA A 169 0.42 -1.19 -33.64
CA ALA A 169 -0.70 -1.48 -32.74
C ALA A 169 -1.80 -2.31 -33.39
N ASP A 170 -2.18 -1.97 -34.61
CA ASP A 170 -3.15 -2.70 -35.42
C ASP A 170 -2.77 -4.18 -35.63
N GLU A 171 -1.47 -4.46 -35.83
CA GLU A 171 -0.99 -5.83 -36.01
C GLU A 171 -1.08 -6.66 -34.72
N TYR A 172 -0.51 -6.19 -33.60
CA TYR A 172 -0.52 -7.00 -32.38
C TYR A 172 -1.90 -7.06 -31.71
N LEU A 173 -2.76 -6.04 -31.88
CA LEU A 173 -4.12 -6.05 -31.33
C LEU A 173 -5.05 -7.01 -32.08
N ALA A 174 -4.80 -7.24 -33.38
CA ALA A 174 -5.53 -8.25 -34.14
C ALA A 174 -5.33 -9.66 -33.58
N GLU A 175 -4.11 -9.99 -33.11
CA GLU A 175 -3.78 -11.29 -32.51
C GLU A 175 -4.02 -11.35 -31.00
N HIS A 176 -3.85 -10.22 -30.30
CA HIS A 176 -3.87 -10.11 -28.85
C HIS A 176 -4.73 -8.91 -28.39
N PRO A 177 -6.06 -8.96 -28.57
CA PRO A 177 -6.95 -7.85 -28.23
C PRO A 177 -6.95 -7.52 -26.72
N ASP A 178 -6.51 -8.45 -25.87
CA ASP A 178 -6.37 -8.22 -24.43
C ASP A 178 -5.25 -7.23 -24.06
N LEU A 179 -4.40 -6.86 -25.03
CA LEU A 179 -3.34 -5.85 -24.89
C LEU A 179 -3.84 -4.41 -25.15
N GLU A 180 -5.11 -4.19 -25.52
CA GLU A 180 -5.70 -2.86 -25.76
C GLU A 180 -5.40 -1.89 -24.61
N GLN A 181 -5.62 -2.36 -23.38
CA GLN A 181 -5.38 -1.64 -22.13
C GLN A 181 -3.90 -1.32 -21.84
N PHE A 182 -2.96 -1.85 -22.62
CA PHE A 182 -1.52 -1.56 -22.53
C PHE A 182 -1.02 -0.61 -23.63
N VAL A 183 -1.86 -0.22 -24.61
CA VAL A 183 -1.44 0.60 -25.76
C VAL A 183 -0.73 1.89 -25.32
N SER A 184 -1.30 2.61 -24.34
CA SER A 184 -0.68 3.82 -23.78
C SER A 184 0.71 3.53 -23.19
N MET A 185 0.82 2.48 -22.38
CA MET A 185 2.11 2.05 -21.81
C MET A 185 3.10 1.72 -22.93
N ILE A 186 2.74 0.85 -23.87
CA ILE A 186 3.59 0.42 -25.00
C ILE A 186 4.11 1.64 -25.78
N ASN A 187 3.25 2.62 -26.08
CA ASN A 187 3.63 3.82 -26.81
C ASN A 187 4.66 4.68 -26.05
N GLU A 188 4.52 4.82 -24.73
CA GLU A 188 5.54 5.49 -23.91
C GLU A 188 6.85 4.69 -23.90
N LEU A 189 6.78 3.36 -23.79
CA LEU A 189 7.97 2.51 -23.79
C LEU A 189 8.71 2.55 -25.14
N LYS A 190 8.00 2.67 -26.27
CA LYS A 190 8.59 2.82 -27.61
C LYS A 190 9.46 4.07 -27.76
N LYS A 191 9.26 5.12 -26.95
CA LYS A 191 10.08 6.34 -26.97
C LYS A 191 11.48 6.12 -26.38
N ARG A 192 11.67 5.04 -25.61
CA ARG A 192 12.90 4.71 -24.87
C ARG A 192 13.75 3.64 -25.59
N ARG A 193 13.92 3.79 -26.91
CA ARG A 193 14.64 2.79 -27.73
C ARG A 193 16.09 2.61 -27.28
N GLY A 194 16.59 1.38 -27.34
CA GLY A 194 17.99 1.03 -27.04
C GLY A 194 18.24 0.53 -25.61
N GLU A 195 17.24 0.62 -24.73
CA GLU A 195 17.29 0.02 -23.40
C GLU A 195 16.97 -1.48 -23.43
N ASN A 196 17.30 -2.19 -22.34
CA ASN A 196 16.87 -3.58 -22.18
C ASN A 196 15.35 -3.64 -22.05
N VAL A 197 14.69 -4.19 -23.07
CA VAL A 197 13.23 -4.20 -23.18
C VAL A 197 12.55 -4.93 -22.02
N GLU A 198 13.11 -6.05 -21.54
CA GLU A 198 12.51 -6.80 -20.44
C GLU A 198 12.52 -6.01 -19.12
N GLU A 199 13.65 -5.33 -18.87
CA GLU A 199 13.79 -4.43 -17.72
C GLU A 199 12.85 -3.24 -17.83
N LEU A 200 12.75 -2.66 -19.02
CA LEU A 200 11.88 -1.51 -19.29
C LEU A 200 10.39 -1.87 -19.04
N VAL A 201 9.94 -3.03 -19.49
CA VAL A 201 8.58 -3.54 -19.21
C VAL A 201 8.37 -3.82 -17.72
N ARG A 202 9.34 -4.47 -17.07
CA ARG A 202 9.29 -4.74 -15.62
C ARG A 202 9.20 -3.44 -14.81
N ASP A 203 9.97 -2.43 -15.18
CA ASP A 203 10.02 -1.16 -14.49
C ASP A 203 8.72 -0.35 -14.71
N ALA A 204 8.12 -0.44 -15.89
CA ALA A 204 6.80 0.13 -16.18
C ALA A 204 5.69 -0.51 -15.32
N ILE A 205 5.68 -1.84 -15.21
CA ILE A 205 4.75 -2.54 -14.30
C ILE A 205 5.00 -2.13 -12.85
N SER A 206 6.28 -2.03 -12.46
CA SER A 206 6.67 -1.63 -11.10
C SER A 206 6.22 -0.20 -10.78
N GLU A 207 6.24 0.71 -11.76
CA GLU A 207 5.70 2.07 -11.61
C GLU A 207 4.19 2.05 -11.34
N VAL A 208 3.43 1.26 -12.10
CA VAL A 208 1.99 1.10 -11.83
C VAL A 208 1.73 0.54 -10.44
N CYS A 209 2.52 -0.45 -9.99
CA CYS A 209 2.46 -0.96 -8.63
C CYS A 209 2.73 0.10 -7.56
N ARG A 210 3.73 0.98 -7.78
CA ARG A 210 4.00 2.12 -6.88
C ARG A 210 2.81 3.08 -6.81
N ASN A 211 2.23 3.41 -7.96
CA ASN A 211 1.05 4.28 -8.02
C ASN A 211 -0.15 3.68 -7.30
N ILE A 212 -0.38 2.36 -7.39
CA ILE A 212 -1.40 1.67 -6.58
C ILE A 212 -1.13 1.81 -5.07
N LEU A 213 0.13 1.73 -4.62
CA LEU A 213 0.45 1.94 -3.21
C LEU A 213 0.20 3.40 -2.78
N ASP A 214 0.47 4.38 -3.64
CA ASP A 214 0.12 5.78 -3.35
C ASP A 214 -1.40 5.99 -3.34
N ASN A 215 -2.16 5.32 -4.22
CA ASN A 215 -3.63 5.35 -4.22
C ASN A 215 -4.21 4.75 -2.93
N THR A 216 -3.57 3.76 -2.36
CA THR A 216 -4.03 3.09 -1.12
C THR A 216 -3.56 3.79 0.16
N SER A 217 -2.73 4.83 0.08
CA SER A 217 -2.36 5.66 1.23
C SER A 217 -3.53 6.52 1.70
N VAL A 218 -3.87 6.47 3.00
CA VAL A 218 -4.94 7.29 3.60
C VAL A 218 -4.54 8.74 3.80
N PHE A 219 -3.25 9.00 4.05
CA PHE A 219 -2.64 10.32 4.01
C PHE A 219 -1.79 10.44 2.75
N LYS A 220 -2.30 11.17 1.76
CA LYS A 220 -1.58 11.45 0.52
C LYS A 220 -0.33 12.28 0.80
N LYS A 221 0.65 12.19 -0.10
CA LYS A 221 1.91 12.97 -0.01
C LYS A 221 1.75 14.43 -0.43
N ASP A 222 0.53 14.86 -0.76
CA ASP A 222 0.18 16.24 -1.02
C ASP A 222 -0.04 17.05 0.27
N GLU A 223 -0.32 18.34 0.13
CA GLU A 223 -0.52 19.24 1.27
C GLU A 223 -1.77 18.92 2.10
N VAL A 224 -2.80 18.30 1.49
CA VAL A 224 -4.03 17.91 2.19
C VAL A 224 -3.73 16.72 3.10
N GLY A 225 -3.10 15.69 2.57
CA GLY A 225 -2.72 14.49 3.31
C GLY A 225 -1.69 14.77 4.41
N LYS A 226 -0.70 15.64 4.16
CA LYS A 226 0.24 16.08 5.21
C LYS A 226 -0.47 16.77 6.39
N LYS A 227 -1.43 17.65 6.11
CA LYS A 227 -2.23 18.33 7.15
C LYS A 227 -3.13 17.36 7.91
N ALA A 228 -3.73 16.40 7.21
CA ALA A 228 -4.55 15.35 7.83
C ALA A 228 -3.70 14.42 8.73
N LEU A 229 -2.51 14.02 8.29
CA LEU A 229 -1.56 13.25 9.09
C LEU A 229 -1.15 14.02 10.36
N ALA A 230 -0.87 15.32 10.25
CA ALA A 230 -0.54 16.15 11.40
C ALA A 230 -1.70 16.24 12.41
N ARG A 231 -2.94 16.35 11.93
CA ARG A 231 -4.14 16.29 12.80
C ARG A 231 -4.30 14.94 13.47
N PHE A 232 -4.06 13.85 12.74
CA PHE A 232 -4.11 12.50 13.31
C PHE A 232 -3.05 12.30 14.39
N ILE A 233 -1.79 12.67 14.13
CA ILE A 233 -0.70 12.59 15.12
C ILE A 233 -1.03 13.41 16.36
N LYS A 234 -1.60 14.60 16.21
CA LYS A 234 -2.06 15.41 17.34
C LYS A 234 -3.16 14.69 18.14
N ALA A 235 -4.12 14.06 17.47
CA ALA A 235 -5.19 13.29 18.10
C ALA A 235 -4.71 12.03 18.82
N LEU A 236 -3.47 11.57 18.57
CA LEU A 236 -2.88 10.48 19.34
C LEU A 236 -2.57 10.90 20.77
N GLU A 237 -2.33 12.19 21.08
CA GLU A 237 -2.08 12.64 22.47
C GLU A 237 -1.03 11.79 23.22
N VAL A 238 0.05 11.42 22.52
CA VAL A 238 1.13 10.54 23.04
C VAL A 238 2.34 11.33 23.54
N ASN A 239 2.40 12.64 23.28
CA ASN A 239 3.48 13.54 23.70
C ASN A 239 3.10 14.36 24.92
#